data_AF-A0A957U0C3-F1
#
_entry.id   AF-A0A957U0C3-F1
#
_cell.length_a   1.000
_cell.length_b   1.000
_cell.length_c   1.000
_cell.angle_alpha   90.00
_cell.angle_beta   90.00
_cell.angle_gamma   90.00
#
_symmetry.space_group_name_H-M   'P 1'
#
loop_
_entity.id
_entity.type
_entity.pdbx_description
1 polymer ?
#
loop_
_entity_poly.entity_id
_entity_poly.type
_entity_poly.pdbx_seq_one_letter_code
_entity_poly.pdbx_strand_id
1 'polypeptide(L)'
;MSTSDQHDEILYCQRCGISFLWSAEEQAAQQTVAPSKPTQCPGCRHLLPAPPRERGLVKWYNPRKHFGFLVRANDGEIFAHRRELKGTGHLRTGDLVEFSVGQSPKGPVAQSIRVLERAKKPEPNAAS
;
A
#
# COMPACT_ATOMS: atom_id res chain seq x y z
N MET A 1 -36.34 17.12 -9.12
CA MET A 1 -35.15 17.60 -8.39
C MET A 1 -35.31 17.17 -6.93
N SER A 2 -34.90 15.94 -6.60
CA SER A 2 -35.07 15.39 -5.24
C SER A 2 -33.81 15.67 -4.45
N THR A 3 -33.87 16.67 -3.58
CA THR A 3 -32.80 17.06 -2.68
C THR A 3 -32.72 16.09 -1.50
N SER A 4 -31.65 15.30 -1.50
CA SER A 4 -30.78 15.09 -0.35
C SER A 4 -31.42 14.68 0.99
N ASP A 5 -31.56 13.38 1.20
CA ASP A 5 -31.83 12.73 2.49
C ASP A 5 -30.53 12.66 3.33
N GLN A 6 -30.00 13.83 3.73
CA GLN A 6 -28.77 13.94 4.53
C GLN A 6 -29.10 13.94 6.02
N HIS A 7 -29.55 12.81 6.54
CA HIS A 7 -29.82 12.63 7.96
C HIS A 7 -28.64 11.97 8.66
N ASP A 8 -28.40 12.38 9.91
CA ASP A 8 -27.50 11.69 10.82
C ASP A 8 -28.10 10.31 11.14
N GLU A 9 -27.47 9.26 10.62
CA GLU A 9 -27.98 7.90 10.78
C GLU A 9 -27.08 7.10 11.71
N ILE A 10 -27.69 6.45 12.71
CA ILE A 10 -26.98 5.50 13.57
C ILE A 10 -26.90 4.15 12.85
N LEU A 11 -25.68 3.72 12.55
CA LEU A 11 -25.40 2.47 11.86
C LEU A 11 -24.78 1.44 12.80
N TYR A 12 -24.94 0.17 12.46
CA TYR A 12 -24.34 -0.94 13.19
C TYR A 12 -23.11 -1.46 12.44
N CYS A 13 -21.97 -1.53 13.13
CA CYS A 13 -20.77 -2.11 12.56
C CYS A 13 -20.92 -3.63 12.43
N GLN A 14 -20.86 -4.14 11.20
CA GLN A 14 -20.94 -5.59 10.94
C GLN A 14 -19.74 -6.39 11.47
N ARG A 15 -18.65 -5.72 11.91
CA ARG A 15 -17.43 -6.38 12.41
C ARG A 15 -17.35 -6.47 13.92
N CYS A 16 -17.72 -5.42 14.65
CA CYS A 16 -17.62 -5.39 16.12
C CYS A 16 -18.95 -5.16 16.83
N GLY A 17 -20.05 -4.96 16.10
CA GLY A 17 -21.39 -4.79 16.67
C GLY A 17 -21.68 -3.42 17.29
N ILE A 18 -20.72 -2.50 17.35
CA ILE A 18 -20.96 -1.17 17.93
C ILE A 18 -21.84 -0.33 17.00
N SER A 19 -22.69 0.50 17.62
CA SER A 19 -23.38 1.58 16.93
C SER A 19 -22.43 2.76 16.69
N PHE A 20 -22.49 3.38 15.52
CA PHE A 20 -21.74 4.59 15.19
C PHE A 20 -22.58 5.57 14.38
N LEU A 21 -22.28 6.86 14.52
CA LEU A 21 -22.96 7.93 13.80
C LEU A 21 -22.34 8.08 12.41
N TRP A 22 -23.15 8.01 11.35
CA TRP A 22 -22.75 8.39 9.99
C TRP A 22 -23.30 9.80 9.70
N SER A 23 -22.45 10.80 9.93
CA SER A 23 -22.88 12.21 9.88
C SER A 23 -23.06 12.71 8.45
N ALA A 24 -23.91 13.71 8.27
CA ALA A 24 -24.12 14.38 6.99
C ALA A 24 -22.82 14.96 6.37
N GLU A 25 -21.85 15.38 7.19
CA GLU A 25 -20.53 15.83 6.71
C GLU A 25 -19.70 14.70 6.09
N GLU A 26 -19.76 13.49 6.67
CA GLU A 26 -19.11 12.30 6.10
C GLU A 26 -19.77 11.85 4.80
N GLN A 27 -21.09 12.07 4.65
CA GLN A 27 -21.83 11.80 3.42
C GLN A 27 -21.43 12.77 2.30
N ALA A 28 -21.24 14.05 2.61
CA ALA A 28 -20.85 15.08 1.64
C ALA A 28 -19.39 14.96 1.16
N ALA A 29 -18.49 14.42 2.00
CA ALA A 29 -17.06 14.30 1.68
C ALA A 29 -16.71 13.12 0.75
N GLN A 30 -17.61 12.15 0.54
CA GLN A 30 -17.35 10.93 -0.25
C GLN A 30 -17.73 11.11 -1.74
N GLN A 31 -16.99 11.92 -2.47
CA GLN A 31 -17.28 12.25 -3.89
C GLN A 31 -16.41 11.54 -4.95
N THR A 32 -15.80 10.36 -4.68
CA THR A 32 -14.95 9.71 -5.74
C THR A 32 -15.25 8.26 -6.09
N VAL A 33 -16.06 7.53 -5.33
CA VAL A 33 -16.58 6.21 -5.73
C VAL A 33 -17.94 6.04 -5.05
N ALA A 34 -18.98 5.65 -5.80
CA ALA A 34 -20.40 5.60 -5.42
C ALA A 34 -20.70 5.62 -3.90
N PRO A 35 -21.46 6.62 -3.38
CA PRO A 35 -21.71 6.76 -1.94
C PRO A 35 -22.64 5.64 -1.47
N SER A 36 -22.04 4.56 -1.00
CA SER A 36 -22.75 3.50 -0.30
C SER A 36 -22.49 3.65 1.19
N LYS A 37 -23.56 3.52 1.97
CA LYS A 37 -23.54 3.59 3.43
C LYS A 37 -22.42 2.70 4.01
N PRO A 38 -21.58 3.20 4.93
CA PRO A 38 -20.51 2.41 5.52
C PRO A 38 -21.09 1.29 6.39
N THR A 39 -20.63 0.05 6.17
CA THR A 39 -21.04 -1.13 6.96
C THR A 39 -20.14 -1.38 8.17
N GLN A 40 -19.11 -0.56 8.36
CA GLN A 40 -18.09 -0.71 9.41
C GLN A 40 -17.84 0.63 10.12
N CYS A 41 -17.70 0.61 11.44
CA CYS A 41 -17.44 1.81 12.23
C CYS A 41 -16.04 2.39 11.96
N PRO A 42 -15.77 3.66 12.32
CA PRO A 42 -14.46 4.30 12.15
C PRO A 42 -13.31 3.51 12.78
N GLY A 43 -13.55 2.88 13.94
CA GLY A 43 -12.57 2.01 14.62
C GLY A 43 -12.23 0.76 13.79
N CYS A 44 -13.24 0.01 13.35
CA CYS A 44 -13.01 -1.19 12.53
C CYS A 44 -12.43 -0.87 11.15
N ARG A 45 -12.80 0.28 10.57
CA ARG A 45 -12.22 0.78 9.32
C ARG A 45 -10.73 1.14 9.48
N HIS A 46 -10.35 1.72 10.62
CA HIS A 46 -8.93 1.96 10.96
C HIS A 46 -8.16 0.68 11.31
N LEU A 47 -8.85 -0.38 11.70
CA LEU A 47 -8.29 -1.71 12.00
C LEU A 47 -8.32 -2.66 10.79
N LEU A 48 -8.45 -2.15 9.57
CA LEU A 48 -8.20 -2.96 8.38
C LEU A 48 -6.73 -3.42 8.44
N PRO A 49 -6.46 -4.73 8.43
CA PRO A 49 -5.09 -5.23 8.51
C PRO A 49 -4.29 -4.61 7.37
N ALA A 50 -3.06 -4.18 7.68
CA ALA A 50 -2.14 -3.72 6.65
C ALA A 50 -2.12 -4.77 5.52
N PRO A 51 -2.11 -4.35 4.25
CA PRO A 51 -2.08 -5.30 3.14
C PRO A 51 -0.93 -6.30 3.35
N PRO A 52 -1.13 -7.58 3.00
CA PRO A 52 -0.13 -8.61 3.23
C PRO A 52 1.22 -8.12 2.72
N ARG A 53 2.24 -8.30 3.56
CA ARG A 53 3.60 -7.83 3.31
C ARG A 53 4.43 -9.01 2.83
N GLU A 54 5.08 -8.83 1.70
CA GLU A 54 6.04 -9.75 1.12
C GLU A 54 7.45 -9.17 1.25
N ARG A 55 8.43 -10.07 1.22
CA ARG A 55 9.85 -9.71 1.18
C ARG A 55 10.45 -10.08 -0.17
N GLY A 56 11.44 -9.30 -0.57
CA GLY A 56 12.17 -9.53 -1.80
C GLY A 56 13.49 -8.79 -1.84
N LEU A 57 14.27 -9.07 -2.88
CA LEU A 57 15.54 -8.42 -3.14
C LEU A 57 15.40 -7.48 -4.34
N VAL A 58 16.05 -6.32 -4.28
CA VAL A 58 16.12 -5.44 -5.45
C VAL A 58 17.01 -6.08 -6.51
N LYS A 59 16.41 -6.55 -7.62
CA LYS A 59 17.14 -7.11 -8.76
C LYS A 59 18.01 -6.04 -9.41
N TRP A 60 17.40 -4.90 -9.67
CA TRP A 60 18.05 -3.72 -10.21
C TRP A 60 17.17 -2.50 -10.00
N TYR A 61 17.79 -1.33 -9.92
CA TYR A 61 17.09 -0.06 -9.83
C TYR A 61 17.85 1.04 -10.57
N ASN A 62 17.14 1.83 -11.37
CA ASN A 62 17.71 2.98 -12.04
C ASN A 62 17.34 4.27 -11.29
N PRO A 63 18.27 4.89 -10.54
CA PRO A 63 17.98 6.08 -9.76
C PRO A 63 17.64 7.31 -10.61
N ARG A 64 18.08 7.37 -11.87
CA ARG A 64 17.75 8.47 -12.79
C ARG A 64 16.34 8.34 -13.35
N LYS A 65 15.92 7.11 -13.67
CA LYS A 65 14.57 6.83 -14.18
C LYS A 65 13.53 6.57 -13.06
N HIS A 66 13.98 6.45 -11.81
CA HIS A 66 13.16 6.25 -10.62
C HIS A 66 12.34 4.94 -10.59
N PHE A 67 12.74 3.92 -11.35
CA PHE A 67 12.10 2.61 -11.37
C PHE A 67 13.10 1.45 -11.40
N GLY A 68 12.62 0.27 -11.05
CA GLY A 68 13.37 -0.98 -11.05
C GLY A 68 12.47 -2.18 -10.85
N PHE A 69 13.07 -3.32 -10.55
CA PHE A 69 12.35 -4.57 -10.28
C PHE A 69 12.89 -5.24 -9.02
N LEU A 70 11.98 -5.89 -8.30
CA LEU A 70 12.28 -6.70 -7.13
C LEU A 70 12.04 -8.17 -7.47
N VAL A 71 12.87 -9.05 -6.94
CA VAL A 71 12.65 -10.50 -6.94
C VAL A 71 11.87 -10.87 -5.69
N ARG A 72 10.71 -11.51 -5.85
CA ARG A 72 9.89 -12.00 -4.73
C ARG A 72 10.44 -13.32 -4.19
N ALA A 73 10.18 -13.61 -2.91
CA ALA A 73 10.53 -14.89 -2.32
C ALA A 73 9.78 -16.09 -2.93
N ASN A 74 8.53 -15.89 -3.35
CA ASN A 74 7.65 -16.92 -3.91
C ASN A 74 7.72 -17.02 -5.45
N ASP A 75 8.86 -16.64 -6.02
CA ASP A 75 9.15 -16.62 -7.45
C ASP A 75 8.45 -15.51 -8.26
N GLY A 76 9.14 -15.00 -9.29
CA GLY A 76 8.70 -13.91 -10.15
C GLY A 76 9.08 -12.48 -9.73
N GLU A 77 9.05 -11.58 -10.71
CA GLU A 77 9.49 -10.19 -10.58
C GLU A 77 8.32 -9.24 -10.39
N ILE A 78 8.52 -8.21 -9.58
CA ILE A 78 7.52 -7.17 -9.36
C ILE A 78 8.10 -5.80 -9.64
N PHE A 79 7.30 -4.95 -10.30
CA PHE A 79 7.71 -3.60 -10.66
C PHE A 79 7.82 -2.72 -9.40
N ALA A 80 8.89 -1.95 -9.29
CA ALA A 80 9.09 -0.99 -8.20
C ALA A 80 9.30 0.43 -8.74
N HIS A 81 8.54 1.37 -8.19
CA HIS A 81 8.62 2.79 -8.54
C HIS A 81 8.99 3.63 -7.31
N ARG A 82 9.72 4.73 -7.49
CA ARG A 82 10.15 5.62 -6.39
C ARG A 82 9.00 6.11 -5.53
N ARG A 83 7.82 6.34 -6.11
CA ARG A 83 6.60 6.80 -5.40
C ARG A 83 6.17 5.82 -4.30
N GLU A 84 6.49 4.54 -4.47
CA GLU A 84 6.13 3.49 -3.51
C GLU A 84 7.17 3.34 -2.39
N LEU A 85 8.38 3.86 -2.58
CA LEU A 85 9.45 3.80 -1.58
C LEU A 85 9.18 4.75 -0.42
N LYS A 86 9.03 4.17 0.78
CA LYS A 86 8.94 4.91 2.05
C LYS A 86 10.34 5.33 2.49
N GLY A 87 10.50 6.62 2.81
CA GLY A 87 11.75 7.22 3.23
C GLY A 87 12.45 8.04 2.14
N THR A 88 13.67 8.47 2.45
CA THR A 88 14.52 9.29 1.60
C THR A 88 15.53 8.42 0.82
N GLY A 89 16.01 8.92 -0.32
CA GLY A 89 16.94 8.19 -1.18
C GLY A 89 16.28 7.32 -2.26
N HIS A 90 16.95 6.23 -2.62
CA HIS A 90 16.63 5.33 -3.73
C HIS A 90 17.04 3.89 -3.37
N LEU A 91 16.44 2.92 -4.05
CA LEU A 91 16.79 1.51 -3.91
C LEU A 91 18.16 1.23 -4.54
N ARG A 92 18.88 0.25 -3.99
CA ARG A 92 20.13 -0.26 -4.54
C ARG A 92 19.96 -1.73 -4.88
N THR A 93 20.64 -2.19 -5.93
CA THR A 93 20.71 -3.61 -6.25
C THR A 93 21.19 -4.41 -5.04
N GLY A 94 20.47 -5.47 -4.71
CA GLY A 94 20.73 -6.34 -3.55
C GLY A 94 20.12 -5.87 -2.23
N ASP A 95 19.46 -4.71 -2.16
CA ASP A 95 18.75 -4.30 -0.94
C ASP A 95 17.63 -5.32 -0.63
N LEU A 96 17.53 -5.72 0.65
CA LEU A 96 16.41 -6.48 1.16
C LEU A 96 15.27 -5.53 1.50
N VAL A 97 14.11 -5.78 0.92
CA VAL A 97 12.94 -4.89 1.04
C VAL A 97 11.69 -5.67 1.45
N GLU A 98 10.80 -4.96 2.13
CA GLU A 98 9.44 -5.40 2.45
C GLU A 98 8.44 -4.49 1.73
N PHE A 99 7.41 -5.06 1.12
CA PHE A 99 6.41 -4.34 0.34
C PHE A 99 5.08 -5.07 0.35
N SER A 100 4.02 -4.40 -0.08
CA SER A 100 2.74 -5.05 -0.38
C SER A 100 2.57 -5.16 -1.89
N VAL A 101 1.87 -6.19 -2.35
CA VAL A 101 1.57 -6.35 -3.78
C VAL A 101 0.28 -5.60 -4.11
N GLY A 102 0.38 -4.61 -4.98
CA GLY A 102 -0.75 -3.93 -5.59
C GLY A 102 -0.92 -4.32 -7.06
N GLN A 103 -2.06 -3.96 -7.63
CA GLN A 103 -2.34 -4.15 -9.06
C GLN A 103 -2.26 -2.82 -9.79
N SER A 104 -1.64 -2.80 -10.97
CA SER A 104 -1.63 -1.65 -11.88
C SER A 104 -2.08 -2.08 -13.28
N PRO A 105 -2.41 -1.13 -14.19
CA PRO A 105 -2.71 -1.45 -15.59
C PRO A 105 -1.57 -2.19 -16.31
N LYS A 106 -0.34 -2.13 -15.79
CA LYS A 106 0.85 -2.78 -16.34
C LYS A 106 1.21 -4.09 -15.62
N GLY A 107 0.34 -4.57 -14.72
CA GLY A 107 0.57 -5.77 -13.91
C GLY A 107 0.89 -5.47 -12.44
N PRO A 108 1.40 -6.46 -11.70
CA PRO A 108 1.66 -6.34 -10.27
C PRO A 108 2.77 -5.32 -9.97
N VAL A 109 2.55 -4.51 -8.95
CA VAL A 109 3.45 -3.43 -8.52
C VAL A 109 3.71 -3.51 -7.02
N ALA A 110 4.96 -3.31 -6.62
CA ALA A 110 5.35 -3.26 -5.23
C ALA A 110 4.95 -1.90 -4.64
N GLN A 111 4.08 -1.93 -3.64
CA GLN A 111 3.56 -0.76 -2.95
C GLN A 111 4.12 -0.63 -1.55
N SER A 112 4.20 0.62 -1.07
CA SER A 112 4.66 0.92 0.30
C SER A 112 5.97 0.19 0.68
N ILE A 113 6.96 0.25 -0.21
CA ILE A 113 8.25 -0.43 -0.11
C ILE A 113 9.05 0.17 1.05
N ARG A 114 9.60 -0.69 1.90
CA ARG A 114 10.51 -0.36 3.00
C ARG A 114 11.81 -1.13 2.83
N VAL A 115 12.95 -0.47 3.00
CA VAL A 115 14.25 -1.15 3.02
C VAL A 115 14.46 -1.73 4.41
N LEU A 116 14.60 -3.05 4.50
CA LEU A 116 14.92 -3.77 5.73
C LEU A 116 16.43 -3.78 5.95
N GLU A 117 17.18 -4.16 4.91
CA GLU A 117 18.64 -4.22 4.95
C GLU A 117 19.22 -3.67 3.65
N ARG A 118 20.27 -2.86 3.77
CA ARG A 118 21.01 -2.35 2.61
C ARG A 118 21.95 -3.43 2.12
N ALA A 119 22.10 -3.57 0.79
CA ALA A 119 23.16 -4.36 0.22
C ALA A 119 24.50 -3.90 0.79
N LYS A 120 25.23 -4.81 1.47
CA LYS A 120 26.64 -4.57 1.77
C LYS A 120 27.36 -4.39 0.44
N LYS A 121 28.25 -3.38 0.37
CA LYS A 121 29.17 -3.22 -0.76
C LYS A 121 29.82 -4.59 -0.99
N PRO A 122 29.80 -5.18 -2.19
CA PRO A 122 30.57 -6.39 -2.44
C PRO A 122 32.02 -6.06 -2.11
N GLU A 123 32.57 -6.75 -1.11
CA GLU A 123 33.97 -6.63 -0.75
C GLU A 123 34.79 -7.10 -1.96
N PRO A 124 35.79 -6.35 -2.43
CA PRO A 124 36.48 -6.63 -3.69
C PRO A 124 37.42 -7.85 -3.65
N ASN A 125 37.21 -8.85 -2.79
CA ASN A 125 38.13 -9.97 -2.63
C ASN A 125 37.41 -11.32 -2.56
N ALA A 126 36.99 -11.81 -3.73
CA ALA A 126 36.55 -13.19 -3.93
C ALA A 126 37.00 -13.71 -5.31
N ALA A 127 38.24 -13.38 -5.69
CA ALA A 127 38.96 -14.05 -6.77
C ALA A 127 40.40 -14.23 -6.29
N SER A 128 40.67 -15.41 -5.70
CA SER A 128 42.01 -15.95 -5.53
C SER A 128 42.38 -16.80 -6.74
#